data_AF-A0A7S1WQ09-F1
#
_entry.id   AF-A0A7S1WQ09-F1
#
_cell.length_a   1.000
_cell.length_b   1.000
_cell.length_c   1.000
_cell.angle_alpha   90.00
_cell.angle_beta   90.00
_cell.angle_gamma   90.00
#
_symmetry.space_group_name_H-M   'P 1'
#
loop_
_entity.id
_entity.type
_entity.pdbx_description
1 polymer ?
#
loop_
_entity_poly.entity_id
_entity_poly.type
_entity_poly.pdbx_seq_one_letter_code
_entity_poly.pdbx_strand_id
1 'polypeptide(L)'
;PSSPTSNSAPHLAVYDWGRKGTMVQLEIIADAPVKEGKSLTSKAIGRLGMGAIVSEDEKVGERIRFKKVSGAGPEAGWISAKCATKIAGPAPKGAQASYEGKSLLAVAEATIAREGPSKVLSEALGKQDGASLIKVAVAQIASGEYDSAVLSAKAALDALQGNKDGEASAQLTLAAALLAGGEAREALAYAGQALA
;
A
#
# COMPACT_ATOMS: atom_id res chain seq x y z
N PRO A 1 65.50 -6.48 -3.60
CA PRO A 1 64.51 -6.72 -4.69
C PRO A 1 63.20 -7.31 -4.14
N SER A 2 62.27 -6.40 -3.84
CA SER A 2 60.82 -6.49 -4.03
C SER A 2 60.04 -7.74 -3.56
N SER A 3 59.42 -7.58 -2.38
CA SER A 3 57.98 -7.77 -2.06
C SER A 3 57.31 -9.16 -2.15
N PRO A 4 56.65 -9.61 -1.05
CA PRO A 4 55.50 -10.50 -1.11
C PRO A 4 54.18 -9.70 -1.21
N THR A 5 53.35 -10.04 -2.20
CA THR A 5 51.98 -9.52 -2.37
C THR A 5 51.01 -10.22 -1.41
N SER A 6 50.56 -9.49 -0.38
CA SER A 6 49.42 -9.84 0.44
C SER A 6 48.12 -9.50 -0.30
N ASN A 7 47.38 -10.54 -0.69
CA ASN A 7 46.07 -10.42 -1.33
C ASN A 7 45.00 -10.54 -0.24
N SER A 8 44.54 -9.40 0.27
CA SER A 8 43.44 -9.30 1.23
C SER A 8 42.11 -9.43 0.49
N ALA A 9 41.44 -10.58 0.63
CA ALA A 9 40.09 -10.77 0.10
C ALA A 9 39.07 -9.93 0.91
N PRO A 10 38.07 -9.31 0.25
CA PRO A 10 37.01 -8.60 0.95
C PRO A 10 36.15 -9.60 1.74
N HIS A 11 36.05 -9.37 3.04
CA HIS A 11 35.21 -10.08 3.97
C HIS A 11 33.74 -9.90 3.54
N LEU A 12 33.18 -10.88 2.83
CA LEU A 12 31.75 -10.97 2.58
C LEU A 12 31.05 -11.09 3.93
N ALA A 13 30.43 -10.01 4.39
CA ALA A 13 29.52 -10.04 5.51
C ALA A 13 28.32 -10.91 5.13
N VAL A 14 28.30 -12.14 5.65
CA VAL A 14 27.14 -13.01 5.63
C VAL A 14 26.06 -12.31 6.44
N TYR A 15 25.11 -11.67 5.77
CA TYR A 15 23.92 -11.17 6.43
C TYR A 15 23.07 -12.37 6.87
N ASP A 16 23.03 -12.62 8.16
CA ASP A 16 22.13 -13.57 8.79
C ASP A 16 20.69 -13.02 8.73
N TRP A 17 19.92 -13.45 7.72
CA TRP A 17 18.49 -13.12 7.56
C TRP A 17 17.58 -13.96 8.49
N GLY A 18 18.13 -14.71 9.46
CA GLY A 18 17.43 -15.75 10.22
C GLY A 18 16.58 -15.28 11.42
N ARG A 19 16.71 -14.04 11.88
CA ARG A 19 15.77 -13.48 12.86
C ARG A 19 14.78 -12.59 12.14
N LYS A 20 13.48 -12.88 12.26
CA LYS A 20 12.39 -11.95 11.95
C LYS A 20 12.54 -10.69 12.82
N GLY A 21 13.47 -9.82 12.45
CA GLY A 21 13.73 -8.56 13.12
C GLY A 21 12.47 -7.73 13.05
N THR A 22 11.97 -7.32 14.20
CA THR A 22 10.85 -6.39 14.30
C THR A 22 11.28 -5.11 13.58
N MET A 23 10.74 -4.86 12.38
CA MET A 23 10.99 -3.63 11.64
C MET A 23 10.56 -2.46 12.54
N VAL A 24 11.51 -1.59 12.88
CA VAL A 24 11.25 -0.43 13.72
C VAL A 24 10.86 0.73 12.84
N GLN A 25 9.65 1.26 13.05
CA GLN A 25 9.22 2.51 12.42
C GLN A 25 9.53 3.70 13.32
N LEU A 26 9.94 4.78 12.68
CA LEU A 26 10.28 6.03 13.31
C LEU A 26 9.43 7.15 12.70
N GLU A 27 8.95 8.05 13.54
CA GLU A 27 8.29 9.28 13.11
C GLU A 27 9.28 10.45 13.22
N ILE A 28 9.36 11.27 12.18
CA ILE A 28 10.19 12.47 12.16
C ILE A 28 9.49 13.59 12.93
N ILE A 29 10.05 13.97 14.07
CA ILE A 29 9.45 14.98 14.98
C ILE A 29 9.90 16.42 14.69
N ALA A 30 10.90 16.59 13.81
CA ALA A 30 11.41 17.89 13.38
C ALA A 30 12.05 17.77 12.00
N ASP A 31 12.08 18.86 11.24
CA ASP A 31 12.65 18.92 9.90
C ASP A 31 14.12 18.43 9.87
N ALA A 32 14.32 17.21 9.37
CA ALA A 32 15.56 16.45 9.53
C ALA A 32 16.41 16.49 8.25
N PRO A 33 17.64 17.06 8.29
CA PRO A 33 18.53 17.03 7.13
C PRO A 33 18.99 15.61 6.84
N VAL A 34 18.77 15.17 5.60
CA VAL A 34 19.15 13.85 5.11
C VAL A 34 20.50 13.93 4.43
N LYS A 35 21.37 13.00 4.79
CA LYS A 35 22.74 12.88 4.30
C LYS A 35 22.91 11.58 3.52
N GLU A 36 23.70 11.62 2.45
CA GLU A 36 24.02 10.43 1.65
C GLU A 36 24.83 9.40 2.45
N GLY A 37 25.71 9.88 3.33
CA GLY A 37 26.58 9.05 4.15
C GLY A 37 26.35 9.19 5.65
N LYS A 38 26.93 8.24 6.40
CA LYS A 38 26.93 8.24 7.87
C LYS A 38 27.59 9.49 8.46
N SER A 39 28.66 10.00 7.83
CA SER A 39 29.43 11.16 8.29
C SER A 39 28.63 12.46 8.24
N LEU A 40 28.86 13.37 9.19
CA LEU A 40 28.29 14.72 9.21
C LEU A 40 28.75 15.58 8.02
N THR A 41 29.96 15.32 7.54
CA THR A 41 30.58 16.00 6.39
C THR A 41 30.10 15.47 5.04
N SER A 42 29.26 14.44 5.02
CA SER A 42 28.73 13.91 3.77
C SER A 42 27.75 14.87 3.10
N LYS A 43 27.55 14.67 1.80
CA LYS A 43 26.66 15.47 0.96
C LYS A 43 25.23 15.40 1.50
N ALA A 44 24.59 16.57 1.62
CA ALA A 44 23.17 16.66 1.92
C ALA A 44 22.37 16.36 0.65
N ILE A 45 21.36 15.49 0.77
CA ILE A 45 20.53 15.04 -0.36
C ILE A 45 19.08 15.52 -0.26
N GLY A 46 18.69 16.13 0.86
CA GLY A 46 17.37 16.70 1.06
C GLY A 46 17.02 16.80 2.53
N ARG A 47 15.74 16.97 2.83
CA ARG A 47 15.20 16.99 4.19
C ARG A 47 13.94 16.14 4.28
N LEU A 48 13.71 15.51 5.42
CA LEU A 48 12.43 14.86 5.73
C LEU A 48 11.52 15.87 6.43
N GLY A 49 10.27 15.95 5.96
CA GLY A 49 9.23 16.74 6.61
C GLY A 49 8.85 16.17 7.96
N MET A 50 8.38 17.03 8.86
CA MET A 50 7.77 16.63 10.13
C MET A 50 6.57 15.71 9.86
N GLY A 51 6.42 14.64 10.64
CA GLY A 51 5.40 13.60 10.44
C GLY A 51 5.73 12.55 9.37
N ALA A 52 6.89 12.64 8.71
CA ALA A 52 7.33 11.57 7.82
C ALA A 52 7.57 10.28 8.62
N ILE A 53 7.14 9.15 8.05
CA ILE A 53 7.34 7.82 8.66
C ILE A 53 8.43 7.12 7.88
N VAL A 54 9.42 6.60 8.60
CA VAL A 54 10.56 5.90 8.01
C VAL A 54 10.81 4.57 8.72
N SER A 55 11.36 3.58 8.00
CA SER A 55 11.84 2.33 8.59
C SER A 55 13.32 2.43 8.92
N GLU A 56 13.71 2.03 10.12
CA GLU A 56 15.11 1.92 10.55
C GLU A 56 15.78 0.73 9.83
N ASP A 57 16.77 1.00 8.99
CA ASP A 57 17.55 0.00 8.23
C ASP A 57 18.84 -0.34 8.99
N GLU A 58 19.52 0.68 9.51
CA GLU A 58 20.78 0.53 10.27
C GLU A 58 20.91 1.67 11.29
N LYS A 59 21.35 1.36 12.52
CA LYS A 59 21.66 2.38 13.52
C LYS A 59 23.10 2.28 13.97
N VAL A 60 23.83 3.38 13.86
CA VAL A 60 25.23 3.47 14.30
C VAL A 60 25.45 4.71 15.14
N GLY A 61 25.48 4.53 16.47
CA GLY A 61 25.57 5.63 17.43
C GLY A 61 24.33 6.53 17.37
N GLU A 62 24.53 7.84 17.14
CA GLU A 62 23.46 8.83 16.98
C GLU A 62 22.96 8.97 15.53
N ARG A 63 23.36 8.07 14.61
CA ARG A 63 22.98 8.14 13.20
C ARG A 63 22.11 6.95 12.81
N ILE A 64 21.03 7.23 12.10
CA ILE A 64 20.08 6.22 11.63
C ILE A 64 20.04 6.27 10.11
N ARG A 65 20.31 5.12 9.47
CA ARG A 65 20.00 4.88 8.07
C ARG A 65 18.55 4.47 7.97
N PHE A 66 17.81 5.12 7.10
CA PHE A 66 16.38 4.89 6.95
C PHE A 66 15.99 4.62 5.49
N LYS A 67 14.80 4.04 5.32
CA LYS A 67 14.02 4.04 4.08
C LYS A 67 12.67 4.68 4.38
N LYS A 68 12.20 5.57 3.50
CA LYS A 68 10.93 6.27 3.68
C LYS A 68 9.77 5.29 3.49
N VAL A 69 8.77 5.39 4.37
CA VAL A 69 7.51 4.64 4.28
C VAL A 69 6.41 5.57 3.80
N SER A 70 6.32 6.78 4.36
CA SER A 70 5.36 7.81 3.94
C SER A 70 5.84 9.23 4.30
N GLY A 71 5.17 10.25 3.75
CA GLY A 71 5.48 11.66 3.99
C GLY A 71 6.42 12.28 2.96
N ALA A 72 6.83 13.53 3.23
CA ALA A 72 7.65 14.34 2.33
C ALA A 72 9.16 14.14 2.58
N GLY A 73 9.94 14.05 1.50
CA GLY A 73 11.41 14.01 1.54
C GLY A 73 12.03 12.84 0.76
N PRO A 74 13.36 12.68 0.83
CA PRO A 74 14.10 11.64 0.13
C PRO A 74 13.67 10.21 0.49
N GLU A 75 13.77 9.28 -0.46
CA GLU A 75 13.39 7.87 -0.28
C GLU A 75 14.29 7.12 0.71
N ALA A 76 15.54 7.54 0.89
CA ALA A 76 16.47 6.94 1.83
C ALA A 76 17.58 7.92 2.23
N GLY A 77 18.30 7.59 3.30
CA GLY A 77 19.52 8.30 3.69
C GLY A 77 19.84 8.15 5.16
N TRP A 78 20.68 9.06 5.66
CA TRP A 78 21.12 9.10 7.06
C TRP A 78 20.63 10.35 7.79
N ILE A 79 19.94 10.16 8.92
CA ILE A 79 19.46 11.22 9.81
C ILE A 79 20.08 11.11 11.21
N SER A 80 19.93 12.18 12.00
CA SER A 80 20.22 12.16 13.43
C SER A 80 19.10 11.43 14.18
N ALA A 81 19.46 10.54 15.11
CA ALA A 81 18.51 9.86 15.98
C ALA A 81 17.67 10.84 16.83
N LYS A 82 18.16 12.07 17.05
CA LYS A 82 17.45 13.12 17.79
C LYS A 82 16.25 13.70 17.03
N CYS A 83 16.19 13.51 15.72
CA CYS A 83 15.10 14.02 14.88
C CYS A 83 13.95 13.01 14.72
N ALA A 84 14.04 11.85 15.37
CA ALA A 84 13.11 10.75 15.18
C ALA A 84 12.68 10.16 16.53
N THR A 85 11.40 9.84 16.68
CA THR A 85 10.88 9.08 17.83
C THR A 85 10.48 7.68 17.40
N LYS A 86 10.67 6.70 18.27
CA LYS A 86 10.29 5.31 17.99
C LYS A 86 8.79 5.16 18.14
N ILE A 87 8.12 4.74 17.08
CA ILE A 87 6.70 4.40 17.14
C ILE A 87 6.61 2.98 17.70
N ALA A 88 6.13 2.85 18.93
CA ALA A 88 5.91 1.55 19.56
C ALA A 88 4.63 0.93 18.97
N GLY A 89 4.79 0.12 17.92
CA GLY A 89 3.72 -0.69 17.37
C GLY A 89 4.29 -1.73 16.42
N PRO A 90 3.61 -2.87 16.21
CA PRO A 90 3.93 -3.71 15.06
C PRO A 90 3.90 -2.79 13.83
N ALA A 91 4.94 -2.85 12.97
CA ALA A 91 4.88 -2.19 11.67
C ALA A 91 3.48 -2.44 11.10
N PRO A 92 2.71 -1.40 10.71
CA PRO A 92 1.36 -1.58 10.19
C PRO A 92 1.47 -2.65 9.12
N LYS A 93 0.90 -3.82 9.40
CA LYS A 93 0.90 -4.93 8.46
C LYS A 93 0.05 -4.45 7.29
N GLY A 94 0.73 -3.92 6.29
CA GLY A 94 0.14 -3.06 5.28
C GLY A 94 0.27 -1.59 5.67
N ALA A 95 1.37 -0.95 5.28
CA ALA A 95 1.30 0.46 4.87
C ALA A 95 0.38 0.54 3.64
N GLN A 96 -0.92 0.31 3.88
CA GLN A 96 -1.99 0.81 3.05
C GLN A 96 -1.84 2.32 3.15
N ALA A 97 -1.65 2.97 2.00
CA ALA A 97 -1.79 4.40 1.91
C ALA A 97 -3.03 4.80 2.72
N SER A 98 -2.87 5.71 3.68
CA SER A 98 -3.97 6.32 4.40
C SER A 98 -4.78 7.13 3.38
N TYR A 99 -5.67 6.43 2.68
CA TYR A 99 -6.79 7.00 1.98
C TYR A 99 -7.98 6.71 2.90
N GLU A 100 -8.17 7.57 3.90
CA GLU A 100 -9.41 7.66 4.66
C GLU A 100 -10.52 8.07 3.68
N GLY A 101 -11.06 7.03 3.05
CA GLY A 101 -11.90 7.04 1.86
C GLY A 101 -11.86 5.64 1.24
N LYS A 102 -11.97 4.61 2.09
CA LYS A 102 -11.85 3.18 1.75
C LYS A 102 -12.99 2.75 0.83
N SER A 103 -12.97 3.24 -0.40
CA SER A 103 -13.85 2.80 -1.46
C SER A 103 -13.86 1.27 -1.44
N LEU A 104 -15.06 0.69 -1.29
CA LEU A 104 -15.20 -0.76 -1.26
C LEU A 104 -14.70 -1.36 -2.57
N LEU A 105 -14.84 -0.61 -3.67
CA LEU A 105 -14.29 -0.94 -4.97
C LEU A 105 -12.75 -1.01 -4.94
N ALA A 106 -12.07 0.04 -4.44
CA ALA A 106 -10.60 0.03 -4.36
C ALA A 106 -10.07 -1.12 -3.46
N VAL A 107 -10.77 -1.43 -2.37
CA VAL A 107 -10.43 -2.58 -1.51
C VAL A 107 -10.64 -3.90 -2.25
N ALA A 108 -11.71 -4.03 -3.04
CA ALA A 108 -11.97 -5.21 -3.85
C ALA A 108 -10.88 -5.41 -4.92
N GLU A 109 -10.55 -4.37 -5.68
CA GLU A 109 -9.50 -4.40 -6.71
C GLU A 109 -8.14 -4.81 -6.11
N ALA A 110 -7.75 -4.19 -4.99
CA ALA A 110 -6.50 -4.52 -4.31
C ALA A 110 -6.48 -5.98 -3.78
N THR A 111 -7.62 -6.48 -3.31
CA THR A 111 -7.74 -7.87 -2.86
C THR A 111 -7.58 -8.84 -4.03
N ILE A 112 -8.23 -8.57 -5.16
CA ILE A 112 -8.17 -9.41 -6.36
C ILE A 112 -6.77 -9.38 -6.98
N ALA A 113 -6.12 -8.21 -7.03
CA ALA A 113 -4.74 -8.09 -7.50
C ALA A 113 -3.76 -8.92 -6.66
N ARG A 114 -4.02 -9.04 -5.34
CA ARG A 114 -3.16 -9.81 -4.41
C ARG A 114 -3.44 -11.30 -4.44
N GLU A 115 -4.71 -11.70 -4.50
CA GLU A 115 -5.13 -13.08 -4.21
C GLU A 115 -5.61 -13.83 -5.44
N GLY A 116 -5.88 -13.13 -6.54
CA GLY A 116 -6.48 -13.67 -7.74
C GLY A 116 -8.01 -13.80 -7.65
N PRO A 117 -8.73 -13.69 -8.78
CA PRO A 117 -10.19 -13.70 -8.80
C PRO A 117 -10.79 -15.02 -8.31
N SER A 118 -10.20 -16.17 -8.66
CA SER A 118 -10.72 -17.49 -8.29
C SER A 118 -10.75 -17.71 -6.76
N LYS A 119 -9.72 -17.25 -6.05
CA LYS A 119 -9.65 -17.35 -4.58
C LYS A 119 -10.69 -16.45 -3.93
N VAL A 120 -10.79 -15.20 -4.38
CA VAL A 120 -11.78 -14.24 -3.87
C VAL A 120 -13.21 -14.75 -4.05
N LEU A 121 -13.54 -15.31 -5.22
CA LEU A 121 -14.85 -15.91 -5.46
C LEU A 121 -15.14 -17.05 -4.50
N SER A 122 -14.17 -17.96 -4.28
CA SER A 122 -14.35 -19.09 -3.36
C SER A 122 -14.61 -18.67 -1.91
N GLU A 123 -14.02 -17.56 -1.46
CA GLU A 123 -14.15 -17.06 -0.09
C GLU A 123 -15.36 -16.14 0.13
N ALA A 124 -15.86 -15.54 -0.95
CA ALA A 124 -17.03 -14.67 -0.93
C ALA A 124 -18.34 -15.45 -1.18
N LEU A 125 -18.26 -16.69 -1.68
CA LEU A 125 -19.41 -17.60 -1.81
C LEU A 125 -20.16 -17.73 -0.47
N GLY A 126 -21.47 -17.46 -0.52
CA GLY A 126 -22.36 -17.56 0.63
C GLY A 126 -22.47 -16.31 1.50
N LYS A 127 -21.63 -15.28 1.26
CA LYS A 127 -21.78 -13.98 1.94
C LYS A 127 -22.69 -13.07 1.11
N GLN A 128 -23.71 -12.53 1.76
CA GLN A 128 -24.70 -11.63 1.13
C GLN A 128 -24.55 -10.18 1.62
N ASP A 129 -23.42 -9.84 2.26
CA ASP A 129 -23.14 -8.46 2.62
C ASP A 129 -22.64 -7.66 1.40
N GLY A 130 -23.00 -6.38 1.33
CA GLY A 130 -22.70 -5.54 0.18
C GLY A 130 -21.21 -5.41 -0.16
N ALA A 131 -20.32 -5.44 0.84
CA ALA A 131 -18.88 -5.37 0.60
C ALA A 131 -18.35 -6.67 -0.04
N SER A 132 -18.84 -7.83 0.40
CA SER A 132 -18.54 -9.11 -0.24
C SER A 132 -19.11 -9.19 -1.66
N LEU A 133 -20.32 -8.67 -1.90
CA LEU A 133 -20.94 -8.64 -3.23
C LEU A 133 -20.16 -7.76 -4.22
N ILE A 134 -19.62 -6.61 -3.79
CA ILE A 134 -18.69 -5.80 -4.60
C ILE A 134 -17.45 -6.61 -4.98
N LYS A 135 -16.85 -7.35 -4.04
CA LYS A 135 -15.69 -8.21 -4.34
C LYS A 135 -16.00 -9.30 -5.36
N VAL A 136 -17.17 -9.93 -5.24
CA VAL A 136 -17.64 -10.94 -6.21
C VAL A 136 -17.77 -10.30 -7.59
N ALA A 137 -18.43 -9.15 -7.70
CA ALA A 137 -18.63 -8.46 -8.97
C ALA A 137 -17.29 -8.09 -9.63
N VAL A 138 -16.34 -7.50 -8.89
CA VAL A 138 -15.02 -7.14 -9.46
C VAL A 138 -14.24 -8.40 -9.87
N ALA A 139 -14.34 -9.50 -9.13
CA ALA A 139 -13.68 -10.76 -9.50
C ALA A 139 -14.30 -11.38 -10.76
N GLN A 140 -15.61 -11.24 -10.95
CA GLN A 140 -16.32 -11.66 -12.16
C GLN A 140 -15.92 -10.81 -13.38
N ILE A 141 -15.81 -9.48 -13.23
CA ILE A 141 -15.28 -8.59 -14.28
C ILE A 141 -13.88 -9.05 -14.70
N ALA A 142 -12.99 -9.30 -13.72
CA ALA A 142 -11.63 -9.76 -13.98
C ALA A 142 -11.56 -11.14 -14.64
N SER A 143 -12.61 -11.96 -14.48
CA SER A 143 -12.72 -13.29 -15.08
C SER A 143 -13.46 -13.31 -16.43
N GLY A 144 -13.98 -12.15 -16.88
CA GLY A 144 -14.76 -12.03 -18.11
C GLY A 144 -16.23 -12.44 -17.98
N GLU A 145 -16.74 -12.62 -16.75
CA GLU A 145 -18.12 -13.04 -16.46
C GLU A 145 -19.03 -11.80 -16.27
N TYR A 146 -19.25 -11.02 -17.32
CA TYR A 146 -19.89 -9.71 -17.21
C TYR A 146 -21.36 -9.75 -16.77
N ASP A 147 -22.15 -10.69 -17.28
CA ASP A 147 -23.56 -10.83 -16.88
C ASP A 147 -23.69 -11.13 -15.38
N SER A 148 -22.88 -12.06 -14.89
CA SER A 148 -22.80 -12.40 -13.47
C SER A 148 -22.34 -11.20 -12.64
N ALA A 149 -21.37 -10.42 -13.14
CA ALA A 149 -20.88 -9.22 -12.47
C ALA A 149 -21.98 -8.16 -12.31
N VAL A 150 -22.80 -7.95 -13.34
CA VAL A 150 -23.94 -7.02 -13.30
C VAL A 150 -24.94 -7.45 -12.21
N LEU A 151 -25.26 -8.74 -12.12
CA LEU A 151 -26.17 -9.27 -11.09
C LEU A 151 -25.62 -9.05 -9.68
N SER A 152 -24.35 -9.38 -9.46
CA SER A 152 -23.68 -9.21 -8.17
C SER A 152 -23.58 -7.74 -7.77
N ALA A 153 -23.31 -6.83 -8.71
CA ALA A 153 -23.22 -5.40 -8.46
C ALA A 153 -24.59 -4.78 -8.13
N LYS A 154 -25.68 -5.23 -8.78
CA LYS A 154 -27.05 -4.82 -8.42
C LYS A 154 -27.42 -5.28 -7.02
N ALA A 155 -27.14 -6.54 -6.68
CA ALA A 155 -27.36 -7.05 -5.33
C ALA A 155 -26.54 -6.27 -4.27
N ALA A 156 -25.31 -5.87 -4.60
CA ALA A 156 -24.51 -5.03 -3.72
C ALA A 156 -25.13 -3.65 -3.49
N LEU A 157 -25.69 -3.03 -4.55
CA LEU A 157 -26.36 -1.74 -4.46
C LEU A 157 -27.58 -1.81 -3.54
N ASP A 158 -28.41 -2.84 -3.69
CA ASP A 158 -29.55 -3.09 -2.81
C ASP A 158 -29.12 -3.30 -1.35
N ALA A 159 -28.04 -4.06 -1.13
CA ALA A 159 -27.52 -4.35 0.20
C ALA A 159 -26.85 -3.15 0.90
N LEU A 160 -26.44 -2.13 0.14
CA LEU A 160 -25.75 -0.94 0.64
C LEU A 160 -26.66 0.30 0.71
N GLN A 161 -27.96 0.13 0.49
CA GLN A 161 -28.92 1.23 0.53
C GLN A 161 -28.83 2.00 1.85
N GLY A 162 -28.68 3.33 1.77
CA GLY A 162 -28.49 4.24 2.91
C GLY A 162 -27.04 4.49 3.28
N ASN A 163 -26.07 3.74 2.74
CA ASN A 163 -24.64 3.99 2.90
C ASN A 163 -24.08 4.63 1.63
N LYS A 164 -23.99 5.96 1.60
CA LYS A 164 -23.59 6.74 0.40
C LYS A 164 -22.26 6.27 -0.21
N ASP A 165 -21.23 6.02 0.60
CA ASP A 165 -19.92 5.58 0.11
C ASP A 165 -19.99 4.16 -0.48
N GLY A 166 -20.84 3.31 0.13
CA GLY A 166 -21.13 1.97 -0.34
C GLY A 166 -21.92 1.97 -1.65
N GLU A 167 -22.97 2.77 -1.73
CA GLU A 167 -23.79 2.97 -2.93
C GLU A 167 -22.94 3.47 -4.10
N ALA A 168 -22.13 4.51 -3.89
CA ALA A 168 -21.21 5.02 -4.92
C ALA A 168 -20.23 3.93 -5.39
N SER A 169 -19.69 3.14 -4.45
CA SER A 169 -18.81 2.00 -4.80
C SER A 169 -19.55 0.93 -5.62
N ALA A 170 -20.80 0.60 -5.26
CA ALA A 170 -21.61 -0.38 -5.98
C ALA A 170 -22.03 0.13 -7.37
N GLN A 171 -22.40 1.40 -7.49
CA GLN A 171 -22.75 2.05 -8.77
C GLN A 171 -21.56 2.10 -9.72
N LEU A 172 -20.36 2.45 -9.25
CA LEU A 172 -19.15 2.40 -10.06
C LEU A 172 -18.80 0.97 -10.49
N THR A 173 -18.99 0.00 -9.61
CA THR A 173 -18.79 -1.43 -9.93
C THR A 173 -19.77 -1.89 -11.01
N LEU A 174 -21.04 -1.51 -10.90
CA LEU A 174 -22.07 -1.81 -11.89
C LEU A 174 -21.79 -1.14 -13.24
N ALA A 175 -21.36 0.13 -13.23
CA ALA A 175 -20.95 0.85 -14.42
C ALA A 175 -19.77 0.16 -15.12
N ALA A 176 -18.77 -0.31 -14.36
CA ALA A 176 -17.63 -1.05 -14.89
C ALA A 176 -18.06 -2.39 -15.52
N ALA A 177 -18.96 -3.14 -14.88
CA ALA A 177 -19.49 -4.40 -15.41
C ALA A 177 -20.26 -4.18 -16.72
N LEU A 178 -21.16 -3.19 -16.77
CA LEU A 178 -21.92 -2.83 -17.97
C LEU A 178 -21.01 -2.37 -19.11
N LEU A 179 -20.02 -1.53 -18.80
CA LEU A 179 -19.07 -1.06 -19.81
C LEU A 179 -18.26 -2.21 -20.42
N ALA A 180 -17.81 -3.16 -19.58
CA ALA A 180 -17.11 -4.35 -20.03
C ALA A 180 -18.01 -5.29 -20.88
N GLY A 181 -19.31 -5.34 -20.59
CA GLY A 181 -20.32 -6.04 -21.37
C GLY A 181 -20.76 -5.33 -22.65
N GLY A 182 -20.27 -4.11 -22.94
CA GLY A 182 -20.63 -3.33 -24.13
C GLY A 182 -21.85 -2.42 -23.96
N GLU A 183 -22.42 -2.33 -22.76
CA GLU A 183 -23.62 -1.55 -22.42
C GLU A 183 -23.27 -0.11 -22.00
N ALA A 184 -22.54 0.61 -22.86
CA ALA A 184 -21.94 1.91 -22.51
C ALA A 184 -22.95 2.99 -22.08
N ARG A 185 -24.17 2.97 -22.64
CA ARG A 185 -25.22 3.95 -22.30
C ARG A 185 -25.74 3.78 -20.89
N GLU A 186 -25.97 2.54 -20.47
CA GLU A 186 -26.41 2.24 -19.09
C GLU A 186 -25.27 2.47 -18.10
N ALA A 187 -24.05 2.08 -18.46
CA ALA A 187 -22.86 2.33 -17.64
C ALA A 187 -22.70 3.82 -17.27
N LEU A 188 -22.90 4.72 -18.23
CA LEU A 188 -22.78 6.17 -18.01
C LEU A 188 -23.85 6.69 -17.03
N ALA A 189 -25.06 6.13 -17.04
CA ALA A 189 -26.10 6.52 -16.11
C ALA A 189 -25.72 6.19 -14.66
N TYR A 190 -25.21 4.98 -14.42
CA TYR A 190 -24.77 4.57 -13.08
C TYR A 190 -23.50 5.30 -12.61
N ALA A 191 -22.55 5.55 -13.50
CA ALA A 191 -21.37 6.37 -13.17
C ALA A 191 -21.76 7.80 -12.79
N GLY A 192 -22.76 8.38 -13.47
CA GLY A 192 -23.29 9.70 -13.12
C GLY A 192 -23.97 9.73 -11.75
N GLN A 193 -24.68 8.67 -11.38
CA GLN A 193 -25.30 8.56 -10.04
C GLN A 193 -24.25 8.46 -8.93
N ALA A 194 -23.12 7.79 -9.17
CA ALA A 194 -22.04 7.66 -8.19
C ALA A 194 -21.32 8.99 -7.87
N LEU A 195 -21.49 10.01 -8.73
CA LEU A 195 -20.92 11.34 -8.56
C LEU A 195 -21.86 12.33 -7.85
N ALA A 196 -23.14 11.96 -7.67
CA ALA A 196 -24.18 12.82 -7.12
C ALA A 196 -24.22 12.78 -5.58
#